data_AF-A0A9D7B6I2-F1
#
_entry.id   AF-A0A9D7B6I2-F1
#
_cell.length_a   1.000
_cell.length_b   1.000
_cell.length_c   1.000
_cell.angle_alpha   90.00
_cell.angle_beta   90.00
_cell.angle_gamma   90.00
#
_symmetry.space_group_name_H-M   'P 1'
#
loop_
_entity.id
_entity.type
_entity.pdbx_description
1 polymer ?
#
loop_
_entity_poly.entity_id
_entity_poly.type
_entity_poly.pdbx_seq_one_letter_code
_entity_poly.pdbx_strand_id
1 'polypeptide(L)'
;MRQLSLSLIAALFSFAQSTAQSPVHPCGANDLDKALAGHPDPMGERQRIAQAEAELEAFTAQWAAENSGAERVVYTIPVVFHIIHNNGPENISDAQVIDAVRILNEDFNRLNPDWPNVRPDFLPLVADVGVEFKLAKRDPQGNCTNGITRTLSALTNDGTQTMKNLIQWPRNKYLNIWVSASADGAAGYTYRPSSVNNQPTWDGIVILHDYTGAIGTGSVGRSRALTHEVGHWINLAHTWGNSNTPALDTNCDGDDGVADTPNTIGWTYCAINGTSCGSLDNVENYMEYSYCCKMFTEGQKTRMIAALNSGTAQRNQLHTAANLIATGANDAPTLCQAAFGSSARLVCAGAPITFTDLSFHGVTN
;
A
#
# COMPACT_ATOMS: atom_id res chain seq x y z
N MET A 1 -1.85 -13.28 79.87
CA MET A 1 -1.22 -13.35 78.54
C MET A 1 -2.26 -12.96 77.51
N ARG A 2 -2.11 -11.78 76.89
CA ARG A 2 -3.04 -11.24 75.87
C ARG A 2 -2.75 -11.92 74.53
N GLN A 3 -3.74 -12.58 73.93
CA GLN A 3 -3.66 -13.06 72.55
C GLN A 3 -4.21 -11.97 71.61
N LEU A 4 -3.33 -11.43 70.77
CA LEU A 4 -3.66 -10.57 69.63
C LEU A 4 -3.93 -11.44 68.42
N SER A 5 -5.14 -11.39 67.86
CA SER A 5 -5.50 -12.02 66.59
C SER A 5 -5.44 -10.97 65.49
N LEU A 6 -4.40 -11.05 64.63
CA LEU A 6 -4.19 -10.21 63.47
C LEU A 6 -5.26 -10.51 62.40
N SER A 7 -6.03 -9.50 61.99
CA SER A 7 -6.93 -9.57 60.84
C SER A 7 -6.16 -9.26 59.55
N LEU A 8 -6.09 -10.22 58.64
CA LEU A 8 -5.44 -10.09 57.34
C LEU A 8 -6.44 -9.51 56.33
N ILE A 9 -6.29 -8.23 55.96
CA ILE A 9 -7.05 -7.59 54.88
C ILE A 9 -6.32 -7.89 53.56
N ALA A 10 -6.92 -8.73 52.73
CA ALA A 10 -6.45 -8.97 51.36
C ALA A 10 -7.00 -7.87 50.44
N ALA A 11 -6.13 -6.94 50.03
CA ALA A 11 -6.44 -5.93 49.03
C ALA A 11 -6.32 -6.54 47.62
N LEU A 12 -7.48 -6.73 46.96
CA LEU A 12 -7.58 -7.11 45.55
C LEU A 12 -7.17 -5.91 44.67
N PHE A 13 -5.93 -5.90 44.19
CA PHE A 13 -5.49 -4.99 43.13
C PHE A 13 -6.04 -5.51 41.79
N SER A 14 -7.08 -4.86 41.29
CA SER A 14 -7.57 -5.05 39.91
C SER A 14 -6.61 -4.33 38.97
N PHE A 15 -5.74 -5.06 38.28
CA PHE A 15 -4.96 -4.53 37.17
C PHE A 15 -5.90 -4.32 35.97
N ALA A 16 -6.33 -3.07 35.76
CA ALA A 16 -6.90 -2.65 34.49
C ALA A 16 -5.77 -2.61 33.46
N GLN A 17 -5.70 -3.59 32.56
CA GLN A 17 -4.86 -3.51 31.37
C GLN A 17 -5.44 -2.42 30.46
N SER A 18 -4.85 -1.22 30.48
CA SER A 18 -5.08 -0.24 29.43
C SER A 18 -4.46 -0.78 28.15
N THR A 19 -5.27 -1.25 27.20
CA THR A 19 -4.82 -1.43 25.82
C THR A 19 -4.51 -0.06 25.26
N ALA A 20 -3.23 0.35 25.28
CA ALA A 20 -2.80 1.52 24.55
C ALA A 20 -3.06 1.26 23.06
N GLN A 21 -4.04 1.95 22.48
CA GLN A 21 -4.27 1.94 21.05
C GLN A 21 -3.06 2.62 20.40
N SER A 22 -2.31 1.90 19.56
CA SER A 22 -1.20 2.50 18.81
C SER A 22 -1.71 3.74 18.06
N PRO A 23 -0.97 4.85 18.06
CA PRO A 23 -1.39 6.06 17.37
C PRO A 23 -1.75 5.77 15.91
N VAL A 24 -2.81 6.43 15.44
CA VAL A 24 -3.20 6.40 14.03
C VAL A 24 -2.28 7.35 13.27
N HIS A 25 -1.67 6.87 12.19
CA HIS A 25 -0.71 7.63 11.39
C HIS A 25 -1.38 8.01 10.07
N PRO A 26 -1.35 9.30 9.67
CA PRO A 26 -1.78 9.67 8.33
C PRO A 26 -0.87 9.03 7.28
N CYS A 27 -1.35 8.90 6.05
CA CYS A 27 -0.45 8.65 4.94
C CYS A 27 0.45 9.89 4.75
N GLY A 28 1.61 9.69 4.16
CA GLY A 28 2.42 10.79 3.69
C GLY A 28 2.66 10.53 2.22
N ALA A 29 2.29 11.40 1.31
CA ALA A 29 3.04 11.46 0.06
C ALA A 29 4.39 12.04 0.47
N ASN A 30 5.35 11.17 0.80
CA ASN A 30 6.63 11.51 1.43
C ASN A 30 7.14 12.81 0.86
N ASP A 31 7.07 13.87 1.67
CA ASP A 31 7.07 15.25 1.21
C ASP A 31 8.13 15.41 0.12
N LEU A 32 7.69 15.61 -1.12
CA LEU A 32 8.57 15.68 -2.27
C LEU A 32 9.65 16.75 -2.02
N ASP A 33 9.33 17.77 -1.22
CA ASP A 33 10.30 18.78 -0.78
C ASP A 33 11.41 18.20 0.08
N LYS A 34 11.13 17.24 0.99
CA LYS A 34 12.16 16.52 1.75
C LYS A 34 13.08 15.71 0.83
N ALA A 35 12.53 14.99 -0.14
CA ALA A 35 13.35 14.21 -1.09
C ALA A 35 14.21 15.11 -1.97
N LEU A 36 13.63 16.21 -2.46
CA LEU A 36 14.33 17.20 -3.27
C LEU A 36 15.39 17.95 -2.47
N ALA A 37 15.23 18.15 -1.16
CA ALA A 37 16.25 18.79 -0.33
C ALA A 37 17.59 18.00 -0.32
N GLY A 38 17.53 16.67 -0.48
CA GLY A 38 18.71 15.81 -0.63
C GLY A 38 19.20 15.65 -2.08
N HIS A 39 18.50 16.21 -3.08
CA HIS A 39 18.84 16.05 -4.48
C HIS A 39 19.97 17.02 -4.91
N PRO A 40 20.95 16.62 -5.75
CA PRO A 40 22.04 17.50 -6.18
C PRO A 40 21.60 18.74 -6.97
N ASP A 41 20.44 18.65 -7.64
CA ASP A 41 19.82 19.74 -8.41
C ASP A 41 18.31 19.79 -8.13
N PRO A 42 17.87 20.37 -7.00
CA PRO A 42 16.47 20.35 -6.60
C PRO A 42 15.57 21.13 -7.58
N MET A 43 16.04 22.25 -8.09
CA MET A 43 15.24 23.10 -8.99
C MET A 43 15.07 22.47 -10.37
N GLY A 44 16.13 21.93 -10.97
CA GLY A 44 16.03 21.23 -12.24
C GLY A 44 15.20 19.95 -12.13
N GLU A 45 15.25 19.26 -10.99
CA GLU A 45 14.38 18.11 -10.76
C GLU A 45 12.91 18.51 -10.63
N ARG A 46 12.57 19.60 -9.92
CA ARG A 46 11.19 20.12 -9.89
C ARG A 46 10.66 20.43 -11.29
N GLN A 47 11.49 21.00 -12.16
CA GLN A 47 11.10 21.28 -13.54
C GLN A 47 10.83 19.99 -14.33
N ARG A 48 11.68 18.97 -14.17
CA ARG A 48 11.48 17.65 -14.79
C ARG A 48 10.23 16.95 -14.29
N ILE A 49 9.93 17.04 -13.00
CA ILE A 49 8.70 16.49 -12.40
C ILE A 49 7.48 17.23 -12.96
N ALA A 50 7.51 18.57 -13.02
CA ALA A 50 6.40 19.36 -13.56
C ALA A 50 6.15 19.06 -15.04
N GLN A 51 7.22 18.85 -15.82
CA GLN A 51 7.10 18.43 -17.22
C GLN A 51 6.47 17.02 -17.33
N ALA A 52 6.96 16.05 -16.56
CA ALA A 52 6.42 14.69 -16.57
C ALA A 52 4.95 14.65 -16.10
N GLU A 53 4.56 15.49 -15.15
CA GLU A 53 3.17 15.68 -14.73
C GLU A 53 2.33 16.20 -15.90
N ALA A 54 2.74 17.29 -16.56
CA ALA A 54 2.02 17.86 -17.69
C ALA A 54 1.85 16.87 -18.87
N GLU A 55 2.90 16.09 -19.16
CA GLU A 55 2.85 15.02 -20.17
C GLU A 55 1.88 13.90 -19.78
N LEU A 56 1.86 13.51 -18.50
CA LEU A 56 0.96 12.48 -17.99
C LEU A 56 -0.50 12.96 -17.93
N GLU A 57 -0.76 14.22 -17.59
CA GLU A 57 -2.10 14.82 -17.66
C GLU A 57 -2.62 14.87 -19.10
N ALA A 58 -1.77 15.29 -20.05
CA ALA A 58 -2.14 15.30 -21.46
C ALA A 58 -2.45 13.88 -21.98
N PHE A 59 -1.62 12.89 -21.61
CA PHE A 59 -1.86 11.49 -21.93
C PHE A 59 -3.17 10.99 -21.33
N THR A 60 -3.46 11.34 -20.07
CA THR A 60 -4.67 10.94 -19.35
C THR A 60 -5.93 11.51 -20.00
N ALA A 61 -5.90 12.79 -20.39
CA ALA A 61 -7.01 13.43 -21.09
C ALA A 61 -7.26 12.78 -22.47
N GLN A 62 -6.18 12.50 -23.22
CA GLN A 62 -6.28 11.81 -24.51
C GLN A 62 -6.83 10.39 -24.33
N TRP A 63 -6.30 9.64 -23.37
CA TRP A 63 -6.75 8.28 -23.06
C TRP A 63 -8.24 8.23 -22.72
N ALA A 64 -8.70 9.14 -21.87
CA ALA A 64 -10.11 9.24 -21.49
C ALA A 64 -11.02 9.52 -22.69
N ALA A 65 -10.58 10.34 -23.64
CA ALA A 65 -11.32 10.64 -24.86
C ALA A 65 -11.36 9.45 -25.84
N GLU A 66 -10.26 8.72 -25.99
CA GLU A 66 -10.12 7.63 -26.95
C GLU A 66 -10.71 6.29 -26.46
N ASN A 67 -10.73 6.06 -25.15
CA ASN A 67 -11.13 4.79 -24.55
C ASN A 67 -12.47 4.87 -23.79
N SER A 68 -13.26 5.91 -24.06
CA SER A 68 -14.62 6.02 -23.53
C SER A 68 -15.46 4.82 -23.98
N GLY A 69 -15.93 4.01 -23.02
CA GLY A 69 -16.73 2.81 -23.30
C GLY A 69 -15.93 1.60 -23.81
N ALA A 70 -14.61 1.60 -23.68
CA ALA A 70 -13.79 0.43 -23.99
C ALA A 70 -14.16 -0.79 -23.11
N GLU A 71 -14.00 -1.99 -23.67
CA GLU A 71 -14.20 -3.23 -22.91
C GLU A 71 -13.20 -3.34 -21.75
N ARG A 72 -13.63 -4.00 -20.67
CA ARG A 72 -12.79 -4.22 -19.50
C ARG A 72 -11.59 -5.09 -19.85
N VAL A 73 -10.39 -4.60 -19.54
CA VAL A 73 -9.13 -5.35 -19.60
C VAL A 73 -8.59 -5.52 -18.18
N VAL A 74 -8.03 -6.71 -17.88
CA VAL A 74 -7.34 -6.96 -16.61
C VAL A 74 -5.85 -6.62 -16.76
N TYR A 75 -5.37 -5.70 -15.95
CA TYR A 75 -3.96 -5.33 -15.87
C TYR A 75 -3.29 -6.11 -14.73
N THR A 76 -2.54 -7.16 -15.07
CA THR A 76 -1.76 -7.91 -14.08
C THR A 76 -0.45 -7.19 -13.78
N ILE A 77 -0.20 -6.90 -12.50
CA ILE A 77 1.01 -6.22 -12.01
C ILE A 77 1.81 -7.20 -11.13
N PRO A 78 3.07 -7.51 -11.50
CA PRO A 78 3.97 -8.28 -10.64
C PRO A 78 4.39 -7.45 -9.42
N VAL A 79 4.31 -8.03 -8.22
CA VAL A 79 4.60 -7.35 -6.96
C VAL A 79 5.69 -8.08 -6.18
N VAL A 80 6.55 -7.33 -5.51
CA VAL A 80 7.51 -7.86 -4.53
C VAL A 80 7.41 -7.08 -3.22
N PHE A 81 7.40 -7.82 -2.11
CA PHE A 81 7.46 -7.28 -0.76
C PHE A 81 8.86 -7.44 -0.17
N HIS A 82 9.44 -6.34 0.26
CA HIS A 82 10.74 -6.25 0.94
C HIS A 82 10.51 -6.03 2.43
N ILE A 83 10.55 -7.10 3.22
CA ILE A 83 10.41 -7.03 4.68
C ILE A 83 11.76 -6.62 5.28
N ILE A 84 11.86 -5.37 5.74
CA ILE A 84 13.03 -4.87 6.44
C ILE A 84 12.75 -4.98 7.93
N HIS A 85 13.55 -5.76 8.66
CA HIS A 85 13.28 -6.06 10.06
C HIS A 85 14.55 -6.07 10.90
N ASN A 86 14.41 -5.87 12.20
CA ASN A 86 15.45 -6.08 13.21
C ASN A 86 15.04 -7.21 14.18
N ASN A 87 14.41 -8.25 13.61
CA ASN A 87 13.78 -9.38 14.33
C ASN A 87 12.64 -8.98 15.27
N GLY A 88 12.05 -7.80 15.08
CA GLY A 88 10.87 -7.35 15.80
C GLY A 88 9.56 -7.77 15.11
N PRO A 89 8.42 -7.21 15.56
CA PRO A 89 7.09 -7.50 15.00
C PRO A 89 6.96 -7.14 13.51
N GLU A 90 7.82 -6.26 13.00
CA GLU A 90 7.88 -5.88 11.59
C GLU A 90 8.35 -7.01 10.66
N ASN A 91 8.91 -8.10 11.21
CA ASN A 91 9.20 -9.32 10.45
C ASN A 91 7.92 -10.14 10.19
N ILE A 92 6.95 -9.55 9.50
CA ILE A 92 5.59 -10.09 9.32
C ILE A 92 5.58 -11.42 8.58
N SER A 93 4.58 -12.26 8.83
CA SER A 93 4.45 -13.58 8.18
C SER A 93 4.13 -13.48 6.69
N ASP A 94 4.48 -14.51 5.90
CA ASP A 94 4.06 -14.62 4.50
C ASP A 94 2.53 -14.58 4.36
N ALA A 95 1.81 -15.17 5.31
CA ALA A 95 0.35 -15.14 5.34
C ALA A 95 -0.20 -13.69 5.41
N GLN A 96 0.45 -12.81 6.18
CA GLN A 96 0.04 -11.41 6.28
C GLN A 96 0.31 -10.64 4.98
N VAL A 97 1.40 -10.95 4.27
CA VAL A 97 1.67 -10.40 2.93
C VAL A 97 0.64 -10.89 1.92
N ILE A 98 0.33 -12.18 1.92
CA ILE A 98 -0.69 -12.78 1.03
C ILE A 98 -2.07 -12.17 1.31
N ASP A 99 -2.40 -11.93 2.57
CA ASP A 99 -3.63 -11.25 2.97
C ASP A 99 -3.69 -9.80 2.45
N ALA A 100 -2.59 -9.05 2.51
CA ALA A 100 -2.51 -7.71 1.92
C ALA A 100 -2.72 -7.74 0.39
N VAL A 101 -2.16 -8.73 -0.31
CA VAL A 101 -2.36 -8.91 -1.76
C VAL A 101 -3.80 -9.31 -2.08
N ARG A 102 -4.46 -10.13 -1.24
CA ARG A 102 -5.89 -10.46 -1.37
C ARG A 102 -6.74 -9.18 -1.27
N ILE A 103 -6.49 -8.35 -0.25
CA ILE A 103 -7.18 -7.09 0.01
C ILE A 103 -7.03 -6.12 -1.18
N LEU A 104 -5.81 -5.96 -1.71
CA LEU A 104 -5.57 -5.17 -2.92
C LEU A 104 -6.40 -5.68 -4.11
N ASN A 105 -6.38 -6.98 -4.38
CA ASN A 105 -7.16 -7.55 -5.47
C ASN A 105 -8.68 -7.37 -5.27
N GLU A 106 -9.15 -7.40 -4.02
CA GLU A 106 -10.55 -7.14 -3.73
C GLU A 106 -10.95 -5.69 -4.02
N ASP A 107 -10.15 -4.72 -3.55
CA ASP A 107 -10.44 -3.30 -3.72
C ASP A 107 -10.37 -2.83 -5.17
N PHE A 108 -9.32 -3.24 -5.89
CA PHE A 108 -9.12 -2.83 -7.27
C PHE A 108 -10.06 -3.53 -8.26
N ASN A 109 -10.83 -4.53 -7.83
CA ASN A 109 -11.78 -5.24 -8.70
C ASN A 109 -13.22 -5.19 -8.18
N ARG A 110 -13.52 -4.34 -7.18
CA ARG A 110 -14.86 -4.24 -6.57
C ARG A 110 -15.38 -5.62 -6.10
N LEU A 111 -14.48 -6.41 -5.50
CA LEU A 111 -14.79 -7.70 -4.89
C LEU A 111 -14.79 -7.64 -3.36
N ASN A 112 -14.45 -6.48 -2.78
CA ASN A 112 -14.51 -6.25 -1.35
C ASN A 112 -15.96 -6.35 -0.83
N PRO A 113 -16.22 -7.11 0.24
CA PRO A 113 -17.59 -7.42 0.67
C PRO A 113 -18.39 -6.21 1.16
N ASP A 114 -17.73 -5.10 1.45
CA ASP A 114 -18.31 -3.87 1.97
C ASP A 114 -18.68 -2.83 0.89
N TRP A 115 -18.22 -2.96 -0.37
CA TRP A 115 -18.58 -2.01 -1.44
C TRP A 115 -20.10 -1.84 -1.65
N PRO A 116 -20.97 -2.87 -1.51
CA PRO A 116 -22.41 -2.67 -1.68
C PRO A 116 -23.04 -1.74 -0.64
N ASN A 117 -22.30 -1.45 0.45
CA ASN A 117 -22.70 -0.54 1.52
C ASN A 117 -22.11 0.86 1.34
N VAL A 118 -21.53 1.19 0.18
CA VAL A 118 -21.22 2.57 -0.19
C VAL A 118 -22.51 3.40 -0.13
N ARG A 119 -22.36 4.64 0.32
CA ARG A 119 -23.45 5.61 0.38
C ARG A 119 -24.20 5.67 -0.97
N PRO A 120 -25.55 5.67 -0.98
CA PRO A 120 -26.34 5.62 -2.21
C PRO A 120 -26.00 6.72 -3.24
N ASP A 121 -25.60 7.91 -2.79
CA ASP A 121 -25.20 9.03 -3.65
C ASP A 121 -23.94 8.70 -4.49
N PHE A 122 -23.05 7.85 -3.99
CA PHE A 122 -21.79 7.46 -4.64
C PHE A 122 -21.79 6.03 -5.19
N LEU A 123 -22.78 5.21 -4.83
CA LEU A 123 -22.89 3.82 -5.28
C LEU A 123 -22.83 3.65 -6.81
N PRO A 124 -23.45 4.53 -7.64
CA PRO A 124 -23.33 4.45 -9.10
C PRO A 124 -21.93 4.73 -9.65
N LEU A 125 -21.03 5.33 -8.86
CA LEU A 125 -19.68 5.69 -9.26
C LEU A 125 -18.65 4.60 -8.93
N VAL A 126 -19.01 3.60 -8.13
CA VAL A 126 -18.07 2.58 -7.63
C VAL A 126 -17.48 1.76 -8.76
N ALA A 127 -16.17 1.90 -8.96
CA ALA A 127 -15.44 1.25 -10.03
C ALA A 127 -14.95 -0.15 -9.69
N ASP A 128 -15.08 -1.05 -10.66
CA ASP A 128 -14.17 -2.19 -10.84
C ASP A 128 -13.02 -1.70 -11.72
N VAL A 129 -11.85 -1.46 -11.11
CA VAL A 129 -10.68 -0.88 -11.80
C VAL A 129 -10.11 -1.86 -12.82
N GLY A 130 -10.11 -3.16 -12.50
CA GLY A 130 -9.56 -4.21 -13.35
C GLY A 130 -8.04 -4.36 -13.23
N VAL A 131 -7.48 -4.16 -12.04
CA VAL A 131 -6.04 -4.36 -11.77
C VAL A 131 -5.85 -5.55 -10.86
N GLU A 132 -5.01 -6.50 -11.27
CA GLU A 132 -4.71 -7.72 -10.51
C GLU A 132 -3.24 -7.71 -10.05
N PHE A 133 -3.01 -7.88 -8.76
CA PHE A 133 -1.67 -7.93 -8.16
C PHE A 133 -1.26 -9.36 -7.89
N LYS A 134 -0.09 -9.76 -8.40
CA LYS A 134 0.47 -11.10 -8.18
C LYS A 134 1.86 -11.00 -7.63
N LEU A 135 2.12 -11.73 -6.54
CA LEU A 135 3.49 -11.92 -6.05
C LEU A 135 4.34 -12.51 -7.18
N ALA A 136 5.48 -11.89 -7.41
CA ALA A 136 6.44 -12.33 -8.40
C ALA A 136 6.91 -13.76 -8.11
N LYS A 137 7.10 -14.53 -9.17
CA LYS A 137 7.58 -15.92 -9.13
C LYS A 137 9.02 -16.06 -9.60
N ARG A 138 9.55 -15.00 -10.21
CA ARG A 138 10.94 -14.89 -10.66
C ARG A 138 11.54 -13.58 -10.17
N ASP A 139 12.72 -13.69 -9.56
CA ASP A 139 13.54 -12.55 -9.17
C ASP A 139 14.15 -11.87 -10.42
N PRO A 140 14.84 -10.72 -10.27
CA PRO A 140 15.43 -10.01 -11.41
C PRO A 140 16.49 -10.81 -12.19
N GLN A 141 17.07 -11.84 -11.57
CA GLN A 141 18.04 -12.76 -12.17
C GLN A 141 17.38 -13.98 -12.82
N GLY A 142 16.05 -14.12 -12.71
CA GLY A 142 15.26 -15.21 -13.27
C GLY A 142 15.16 -16.45 -12.37
N ASN A 143 15.68 -16.40 -11.14
CA ASN A 143 15.55 -17.48 -10.18
C ASN A 143 14.17 -17.48 -9.53
N CYS A 144 13.75 -18.62 -8.98
CA CYS A 144 12.48 -18.70 -8.28
C CYS A 144 12.47 -17.88 -6.99
N THR A 145 11.30 -17.32 -6.70
CA THR A 145 11.03 -16.49 -5.52
C THR A 145 9.54 -16.57 -5.19
N ASN A 146 9.15 -16.32 -3.94
CA ASN A 146 7.74 -16.19 -3.55
C ASN A 146 7.27 -14.74 -3.63
N GLY A 147 8.11 -13.83 -4.16
CA GLY A 147 7.83 -12.40 -4.21
C GLY A 147 8.00 -11.72 -2.85
N ILE A 148 8.66 -12.38 -1.89
CA ILE A 148 8.91 -11.86 -0.55
C ILE A 148 10.39 -12.00 -0.23
N THR A 149 11.05 -10.87 0.07
CA THR A 149 12.43 -10.84 0.55
C THR A 149 12.47 -10.41 2.01
N ARG A 150 13.43 -10.89 2.79
CA ARG A 150 13.60 -10.51 4.20
C ARG A 150 15.02 -10.02 4.43
N THR A 151 15.17 -8.79 4.91
CA THR A 151 16.46 -8.15 5.15
C THR A 151 16.57 -7.74 6.62
N LEU A 152 17.49 -8.37 7.34
CA LEU A 152 17.83 -8.01 8.72
C LEU A 152 18.62 -6.69 8.74
N SER A 153 18.02 -5.59 9.20
CA SER A 153 18.65 -4.28 9.28
C SER A 153 17.96 -3.36 10.30
N ALA A 154 18.77 -2.58 11.03
CA ALA A 154 18.27 -1.54 11.92
C ALA A 154 17.54 -0.39 11.19
N LEU A 155 17.78 -0.25 9.87
CA LEU A 155 17.09 0.73 9.00
C LEU A 155 15.59 0.48 8.87
N THR A 156 15.06 -0.62 9.43
CA THR A 156 13.62 -0.77 9.58
C THR A 156 12.97 0.37 10.38
N ASN A 157 13.70 1.04 11.27
CA ASN A 157 13.23 2.19 12.05
C ASN A 157 13.45 3.54 11.35
N ASP A 158 14.08 3.54 10.16
CA ASP A 158 14.31 4.72 9.35
C ASP A 158 13.10 4.96 8.44
N GLY A 159 12.84 4.03 7.52
CA GLY A 159 11.70 4.13 6.60
C GLY A 159 11.91 5.12 5.46
N THR A 160 13.10 5.71 5.28
CA THR A 160 13.38 6.70 4.22
C THR A 160 14.02 6.07 2.98
N GLN A 161 14.48 6.89 2.02
CA GLN A 161 15.26 6.42 0.87
C GLN A 161 16.52 5.63 1.26
N THR A 162 17.11 5.90 2.43
CA THR A 162 18.27 5.14 2.92
C THR A 162 17.92 3.67 3.14
N MET A 163 16.77 3.39 3.74
CA MET A 163 16.23 2.03 3.86
C MET A 163 15.93 1.40 2.49
N LYS A 164 15.29 2.16 1.57
CA LYS A 164 14.97 1.65 0.22
C LYS A 164 16.22 1.21 -0.54
N ASN A 165 17.34 1.90 -0.37
CA ASN A 165 18.60 1.57 -1.02
C ASN A 165 19.21 0.22 -0.59
N LEU A 166 18.71 -0.43 0.47
CA LEU A 166 19.12 -1.78 0.86
C LEU A 166 18.79 -2.82 -0.21
N ILE A 167 17.61 -2.69 -0.85
CA ILE A 167 17.11 -3.64 -1.82
C ILE A 167 16.02 -3.01 -2.68
N GLN A 168 16.13 -3.17 -3.99
CA GLN A 168 15.10 -2.77 -4.94
C GLN A 168 15.18 -3.65 -6.19
N TRP A 169 14.03 -4.09 -6.69
CA TRP A 169 13.91 -4.77 -7.98
C TRP A 169 13.55 -3.78 -9.10
N PRO A 170 13.87 -4.09 -10.38
CA PRO A 170 13.64 -3.16 -11.49
C PRO A 170 12.17 -2.72 -11.58
N ARG A 171 11.92 -1.42 -11.43
CA ARG A 171 10.55 -0.84 -11.40
C ARG A 171 9.73 -1.08 -12.67
N ASN A 172 10.40 -1.27 -13.81
CA ASN A 172 9.76 -1.56 -15.08
C ASN A 172 9.24 -3.01 -15.15
N LYS A 173 9.57 -3.83 -14.15
CA LYS A 173 9.12 -5.22 -14.04
C LYS A 173 8.25 -5.48 -12.82
N TYR A 174 8.49 -4.78 -11.71
CA TYR A 174 7.85 -5.05 -10.42
C TYR A 174 7.37 -3.77 -9.73
N LEU A 175 6.19 -3.84 -9.12
CA LEU A 175 5.81 -2.95 -8.02
C LEU A 175 6.61 -3.38 -6.77
N ASN A 176 7.47 -2.48 -6.27
CA ASN A 176 8.25 -2.69 -5.06
C ASN A 176 7.50 -2.14 -3.86
N ILE A 177 7.36 -2.95 -2.81
CA ILE A 177 6.72 -2.56 -1.54
C ILE A 177 7.67 -2.90 -0.40
N TRP A 178 8.13 -1.91 0.37
CA TRP A 178 8.92 -2.12 1.58
C TRP A 178 7.99 -2.12 2.80
N VAL A 179 8.15 -3.14 3.65
CA VAL A 179 7.44 -3.24 4.93
C VAL A 179 8.45 -3.09 6.06
N SER A 180 8.18 -2.19 7.01
CA SER A 180 9.14 -1.81 8.05
C SER A 180 8.47 -1.35 9.34
N ALA A 181 9.28 -1.09 10.37
CA ALA A 181 8.84 -0.54 11.66
C ALA A 181 8.54 0.97 11.60
N SER A 182 9.12 1.69 10.64
CA SER A 182 8.88 3.11 10.36
C SER A 182 8.65 3.33 8.87
N ALA A 183 7.84 4.32 8.53
CA ALA A 183 7.62 4.83 7.17
C ALA A 183 7.74 6.38 7.16
N ASP A 184 8.87 6.90 7.66
CA ASP A 184 9.17 8.35 7.78
C ASP A 184 8.06 9.18 8.48
N GLY A 185 7.43 8.60 9.50
CA GLY A 185 6.38 9.24 10.30
C GLY A 185 4.95 9.10 9.74
N ALA A 186 4.77 8.42 8.60
CA ALA A 186 3.49 8.09 8.01
C ALA A 186 3.06 6.63 8.28
N ALA A 187 1.81 6.31 7.96
CA ALA A 187 1.33 4.92 7.86
C ALA A 187 1.95 4.19 6.66
N GLY A 188 2.09 4.92 5.57
CA GLY A 188 2.75 4.53 4.34
C GLY A 188 2.99 5.75 3.48
N TYR A 189 3.83 5.57 2.46
CA TYR A 189 4.07 6.57 1.45
C TYR A 189 4.45 5.96 0.10
N THR A 190 4.18 6.73 -0.94
CA THR A 190 4.78 6.58 -2.25
C THR A 190 4.93 7.94 -2.92
N TYR A 191 5.58 7.93 -4.08
CA TYR A 191 5.57 9.04 -5.02
C TYR A 191 4.68 8.70 -6.22
N ARG A 192 4.04 9.71 -6.80
CA ARG A 192 3.30 9.56 -8.07
C ARG A 192 4.26 9.32 -9.24
N PRO A 193 3.78 8.73 -10.36
CA PRO A 193 4.62 8.41 -11.52
C PRO A 193 5.47 9.58 -12.04
N SER A 194 4.91 10.79 -12.10
CA SER A 194 5.63 11.99 -12.54
C SER A 194 6.85 12.32 -11.67
N SER A 195 6.69 12.22 -10.35
CA SER A 195 7.73 12.50 -9.36
C SER A 195 8.91 11.54 -9.41
N VAL A 196 8.70 10.33 -9.90
CA VAL A 196 9.74 9.30 -10.02
C VAL A 196 10.20 9.09 -11.44
N ASN A 197 9.65 9.80 -12.44
CA ASN A 197 9.92 9.54 -13.85
C ASN A 197 11.43 9.53 -14.14
N ASN A 198 12.16 10.51 -13.58
CA ASN A 198 13.61 10.66 -13.69
C ASN A 198 14.38 10.14 -12.46
N GLN A 199 13.68 9.62 -11.44
CA GLN A 199 14.24 9.12 -10.18
C GLN A 199 13.79 7.67 -9.94
N PRO A 200 14.28 6.69 -10.72
CA PRO A 200 13.81 5.31 -10.62
C PRO A 200 14.04 4.68 -9.24
N THR A 201 15.04 5.13 -8.48
CA THR A 201 15.34 4.65 -7.13
C THR A 201 14.32 5.11 -6.09
N TRP A 202 13.55 6.15 -6.38
CA TRP A 202 12.48 6.66 -5.52
C TRP A 202 11.16 5.91 -5.71
N ASP A 203 11.00 5.14 -6.78
CA ASP A 203 9.75 4.45 -7.09
C ASP A 203 9.41 3.32 -6.09
N GLY A 204 8.11 3.08 -5.93
CA GLY A 204 7.54 2.06 -5.04
C GLY A 204 7.17 2.58 -3.63
N ILE A 205 6.54 1.70 -2.87
CA ILE A 205 5.75 2.04 -1.67
C ILE A 205 6.49 1.62 -0.41
N VAL A 206 6.58 2.49 0.60
CA VAL A 206 6.99 2.11 1.96
C VAL A 206 5.75 2.10 2.85
N ILE A 207 5.57 1.06 3.66
CA ILE A 207 4.40 0.93 4.52
C ILE A 207 4.76 0.28 5.87
N LEU A 208 4.09 0.74 6.93
CA LEU A 208 4.23 0.15 8.25
C LEU A 208 3.72 -1.30 8.26
N HIS A 209 4.41 -2.13 9.03
CA HIS A 209 4.04 -3.53 9.19
C HIS A 209 2.64 -3.73 9.82
N ASP A 210 2.18 -2.82 10.68
CA ASP A 210 0.84 -2.84 11.30
C ASP A 210 -0.25 -2.13 10.47
N TYR A 211 0.10 -1.64 9.28
CA TYR A 211 -0.80 -1.17 8.22
C TYR A 211 -0.82 -2.11 6.99
N THR A 212 -0.10 -3.24 7.06
CA THR A 212 -0.03 -4.24 5.98
C THR A 212 -0.91 -5.44 6.29
N GLY A 213 -1.98 -5.63 5.51
CA GLY A 213 -2.94 -6.72 5.72
C GLY A 213 -3.88 -6.50 6.91
N ALA A 214 -4.82 -7.43 7.10
CA ALA A 214 -5.81 -7.42 8.17
C ALA A 214 -5.53 -8.45 9.29
N ILE A 215 -4.44 -9.23 9.16
CA ILE A 215 -4.02 -10.26 10.11
C ILE A 215 -2.61 -10.00 10.66
N GLY A 216 -2.17 -10.82 11.62
CA GLY A 216 -0.83 -10.70 12.19
C GLY A 216 -0.66 -9.41 12.99
N THR A 217 0.25 -8.54 12.58
CA THR A 217 0.38 -7.20 13.17
C THR A 217 -0.58 -6.18 12.57
N GLY A 218 -1.17 -6.48 11.42
CA GLY A 218 -2.14 -5.63 10.75
C GLY A 218 -3.49 -5.60 11.48
N SER A 219 -4.44 -4.85 10.90
CA SER A 219 -5.81 -4.80 11.40
C SER A 219 -6.78 -4.44 10.29
N VAL A 220 -8.04 -4.88 10.41
CA VAL A 220 -9.09 -4.59 9.41
C VAL A 220 -9.18 -3.08 9.14
N GLY A 221 -9.22 -2.26 10.18
CA GLY A 221 -9.35 -0.80 10.05
C GLY A 221 -8.17 -0.10 9.37
N ARG A 222 -6.98 -0.71 9.33
CA ARG A 222 -5.77 -0.14 8.71
C ARG A 222 -5.39 -0.80 7.39
N SER A 223 -6.01 -1.94 7.08
CA SER A 223 -5.62 -2.81 5.97
C SER A 223 -5.72 -2.17 4.58
N ARG A 224 -6.52 -1.10 4.44
CA ARG A 224 -6.71 -0.35 3.19
C ARG A 224 -5.66 0.75 2.95
N ALA A 225 -4.73 0.97 3.88
CA ALA A 225 -3.64 1.92 3.67
C ALA A 225 -2.77 1.53 2.46
N LEU A 226 -2.51 0.23 2.25
CA LEU A 226 -1.78 -0.19 1.05
C LEU A 226 -2.59 0.09 -0.24
N THR A 227 -3.91 -0.07 -0.22
CA THR A 227 -4.78 0.28 -1.34
C THR A 227 -4.68 1.76 -1.69
N HIS A 228 -4.65 2.62 -0.67
CA HIS A 228 -4.43 4.06 -0.81
C HIS A 228 -3.07 4.38 -1.46
N GLU A 229 -1.98 3.80 -0.94
CA GLU A 229 -0.64 4.01 -1.51
C GLU A 229 -0.52 3.52 -2.95
N VAL A 230 -1.15 2.38 -3.28
CA VAL A 230 -1.18 1.91 -4.67
C VAL A 230 -1.96 2.89 -5.55
N GLY A 231 -3.04 3.49 -5.06
CA GLY A 231 -3.75 4.57 -5.76
C GLY A 231 -2.80 5.71 -6.18
N HIS A 232 -1.98 6.22 -5.26
CA HIS A 232 -0.95 7.21 -5.58
C HIS A 232 0.10 6.69 -6.55
N TRP A 233 0.58 5.46 -6.36
CA TRP A 233 1.59 4.85 -7.23
C TRP A 233 1.10 4.71 -8.69
N ILE A 234 -0.22 4.62 -8.89
CA ILE A 234 -0.92 4.64 -10.19
C ILE A 234 -1.64 5.98 -10.45
N ASN A 235 -1.06 7.09 -9.99
CA ASN A 235 -1.40 8.46 -10.38
C ASN A 235 -2.69 9.07 -9.81
N LEU A 236 -3.21 8.58 -8.69
CA LEU A 236 -4.24 9.31 -7.96
C LEU A 236 -3.63 10.34 -7.00
N ALA A 237 -4.28 11.49 -6.86
CA ALA A 237 -4.04 12.41 -5.75
C ALA A 237 -4.96 12.05 -4.56
N HIS A 238 -4.81 12.74 -3.43
CA HIS A 238 -5.87 12.74 -2.45
C HIS A 238 -7.12 13.41 -3.04
N THR A 239 -8.31 13.07 -2.54
CA THR A 239 -9.58 13.66 -3.04
C THR A 239 -9.66 15.18 -2.87
N TRP A 240 -8.84 15.75 -1.99
CA TRP A 240 -8.70 17.19 -1.77
C TRP A 240 -7.48 17.81 -2.50
N GLY A 241 -6.87 17.06 -3.41
CA GLY A 241 -5.76 17.48 -4.25
C GLY A 241 -4.37 17.10 -3.73
N ASN A 242 -3.38 17.96 -3.99
CA ASN A 242 -1.95 17.64 -3.81
C ASN A 242 -1.42 17.84 -2.38
N SER A 243 -2.24 18.36 -1.46
CA SER A 243 -1.85 18.55 -0.07
C SER A 243 -1.83 17.21 0.68
N ASN A 244 -0.91 17.05 1.64
CA ASN A 244 -0.92 15.94 2.60
C ASN A 244 -1.72 16.25 3.87
N THR A 245 -2.23 17.47 3.99
CA THR A 245 -2.92 17.95 5.20
C THR A 245 -4.42 18.05 4.91
N PRO A 246 -5.25 17.11 5.38
CA PRO A 246 -6.71 17.20 5.27
C PRO A 246 -7.27 18.24 6.25
N ALA A 247 -8.57 18.48 6.17
CA ALA A 247 -9.34 19.39 7.02
C ALA A 247 -8.86 20.86 6.98
N LEU A 248 -8.32 21.31 5.85
CA LEU A 248 -7.98 22.72 5.60
C LEU A 248 -8.96 23.32 4.59
N ASP A 249 -9.53 24.49 4.91
CA ASP A 249 -10.44 25.20 3.99
C ASP A 249 -9.77 25.54 2.65
N THR A 250 -8.46 25.81 2.66
CA THR A 250 -7.67 26.08 1.44
C THR A 250 -7.60 24.88 0.50
N ASN A 251 -7.92 23.67 0.96
CA ASN A 251 -7.99 22.50 0.08
C ASN A 251 -9.14 22.64 -0.94
N CYS A 252 -10.17 23.44 -0.66
CA CYS A 252 -11.22 23.74 -1.64
C CYS A 252 -10.71 24.55 -2.87
N ASP A 253 -9.50 25.12 -2.80
CA ASP A 253 -8.85 25.78 -3.94
C ASP A 253 -8.05 24.78 -4.81
N GLY A 254 -7.91 23.53 -4.35
CA GLY A 254 -7.30 22.42 -5.08
C GLY A 254 -8.33 21.46 -5.66
N ASP A 255 -7.85 20.51 -6.45
CA ASP A 255 -8.64 19.42 -7.03
C ASP A 255 -7.73 18.19 -7.22
N ASP A 256 -8.30 16.99 -7.22
CA ASP A 256 -7.62 15.73 -7.49
C ASP A 256 -7.52 15.42 -9.00
N GLY A 257 -8.18 16.22 -9.82
CA GLY A 257 -8.20 16.10 -11.28
C GLY A 257 -9.12 14.99 -11.79
N VAL A 258 -10.08 14.55 -10.98
CA VAL A 258 -11.08 13.55 -11.31
C VAL A 258 -12.48 14.18 -11.23
N ALA A 259 -13.21 14.20 -12.35
CA ALA A 259 -14.49 14.91 -12.42
C ALA A 259 -15.62 14.30 -11.56
N ASP A 260 -15.54 13.01 -11.19
CA ASP A 260 -16.57 12.30 -10.43
C ASP A 260 -16.23 12.12 -8.93
N THR A 261 -15.13 12.71 -8.46
CA THR A 261 -14.83 12.88 -7.04
C THR A 261 -15.22 14.31 -6.65
N PRO A 262 -16.25 14.50 -5.79
CA PRO A 262 -16.57 15.83 -5.31
C PRO A 262 -15.41 16.41 -4.52
N ASN A 263 -15.06 17.67 -4.80
CA ASN A 263 -14.00 18.36 -4.07
C ASN A 263 -14.33 18.42 -2.58
N THR A 264 -13.33 18.26 -1.74
CA THR A 264 -13.47 18.15 -0.28
C THR A 264 -12.29 18.80 0.42
N ILE A 265 -12.44 19.18 1.69
CA ILE A 265 -11.32 19.55 2.55
C ILE A 265 -10.50 18.33 3.01
N GLY A 266 -11.02 17.11 2.85
CA GLY A 266 -10.45 15.87 3.37
C GLY A 266 -10.84 15.58 4.82
N TRP A 267 -11.05 14.30 5.14
CA TRP A 267 -11.52 13.84 6.46
C TRP A 267 -10.54 12.87 7.11
N THR A 268 -10.38 12.96 8.43
CA THR A 268 -9.53 12.06 9.24
C THR A 268 -10.31 11.03 10.04
N TYR A 269 -11.63 11.00 9.87
CA TYR A 269 -12.56 10.07 10.49
C TYR A 269 -13.76 9.86 9.59
N CYS A 270 -14.57 8.83 9.88
CA CYS A 270 -15.70 8.46 9.03
C CYS A 270 -16.91 9.39 9.18
N ALA A 271 -16.84 10.56 8.57
CA ALA A 271 -17.93 11.54 8.50
C ALA A 271 -18.81 11.28 7.26
N ILE A 272 -19.57 10.19 7.20
CA ILE A 272 -20.34 9.80 5.99
C ILE A 272 -21.37 10.85 5.49
N ASN A 273 -21.72 11.83 6.31
CA ASN A 273 -22.61 12.96 5.96
C ASN A 273 -21.84 14.28 5.86
N GLY A 274 -20.51 14.23 5.79
CA GLY A 274 -19.63 15.38 5.68
C GLY A 274 -19.90 16.13 4.38
N THR A 275 -19.97 17.45 4.49
CA THR A 275 -20.15 18.35 3.36
C THR A 275 -19.11 19.44 3.46
N SER A 276 -18.32 19.63 2.41
CA SER A 276 -17.40 20.75 2.28
C SER A 276 -17.31 21.18 0.81
N CYS A 277 -16.59 22.26 0.55
CA CYS A 277 -16.39 22.82 -0.80
C CYS A 277 -17.67 22.94 -1.67
N GLY A 278 -18.83 23.10 -1.04
CA GLY A 278 -20.13 23.29 -1.70
C GLY A 278 -20.90 22.00 -2.06
N SER A 279 -20.43 20.80 -1.67
CA SER A 279 -21.11 19.54 -1.99
C SER A 279 -21.04 18.52 -0.86
N LEU A 280 -21.58 17.32 -1.11
CA LEU A 280 -21.42 16.17 -0.22
C LEU A 280 -20.09 15.48 -0.55
N ASP A 281 -19.32 15.17 0.47
CA ASP A 281 -17.97 14.64 0.30
C ASP A 281 -17.98 13.11 0.18
N ASN A 282 -17.16 12.57 -0.71
CA ASN A 282 -16.99 11.12 -0.86
C ASN A 282 -16.02 10.55 0.19
N VAL A 283 -16.44 10.59 1.46
CA VAL A 283 -15.63 10.16 2.62
C VAL A 283 -15.24 8.67 2.57
N GLU A 284 -15.96 7.86 1.81
CA GLU A 284 -15.71 6.42 1.65
C GLU A 284 -14.73 6.09 0.52
N ASN A 285 -14.13 7.10 -0.13
CA ASN A 285 -13.11 6.91 -1.15
C ASN A 285 -11.80 6.36 -0.56
N TYR A 286 -11.08 5.47 -1.26
CA TYR A 286 -9.77 4.99 -0.80
C TYR A 286 -8.72 6.09 -0.69
N MET A 287 -8.85 7.20 -1.42
CA MET A 287 -7.93 8.34 -1.37
C MET A 287 -8.25 9.35 -0.24
N GLU A 288 -9.17 9.01 0.65
CA GLU A 288 -9.46 9.73 1.90
C GLU A 288 -8.69 9.20 3.11
N TYR A 289 -8.57 10.00 4.18
CA TYR A 289 -7.98 9.57 5.47
C TYR A 289 -9.05 9.19 6.52
N SER A 290 -10.25 8.84 6.06
CA SER A 290 -11.43 8.67 6.91
C SER A 290 -11.48 7.35 7.70
N TYR A 291 -10.64 6.37 7.35
CA TYR A 291 -10.62 5.00 7.88
C TYR A 291 -11.94 4.21 7.71
N CYS A 292 -12.82 4.63 6.80
CA CYS A 292 -13.99 3.84 6.38
C CYS A 292 -14.11 3.69 4.87
N CYS A 293 -12.97 3.81 4.18
CA CYS A 293 -12.88 3.71 2.75
C CYS A 293 -13.18 2.31 2.21
N LYS A 294 -13.87 2.26 1.07
CA LYS A 294 -14.35 1.02 0.43
C LYS A 294 -14.62 1.15 -1.08
N MET A 295 -14.23 2.28 -1.71
CA MET A 295 -14.43 2.48 -3.14
C MET A 295 -13.36 3.36 -3.83
N PHE A 296 -13.12 3.06 -5.11
CA PHE A 296 -12.63 4.01 -6.11
C PHE A 296 -13.80 4.44 -7.03
N THR A 297 -13.67 5.57 -7.71
CA THR A 297 -14.64 6.02 -8.73
C THR A 297 -14.25 5.58 -10.15
N GLU A 298 -15.19 5.61 -11.12
CA GLU A 298 -14.90 5.30 -12.53
C GLU A 298 -13.95 6.34 -13.17
N GLY A 299 -14.00 7.59 -12.72
CA GLY A 299 -13.03 8.62 -13.08
C GLY A 299 -11.63 8.31 -12.56
N GLN A 300 -11.50 7.89 -11.29
CA GLN A 300 -10.22 7.43 -10.73
C GLN A 300 -9.68 6.22 -11.49
N LYS A 301 -10.53 5.24 -11.83
CA LYS A 301 -10.15 4.11 -12.70
C LYS A 301 -9.59 4.60 -14.03
N THR A 302 -10.25 5.55 -14.69
CA THR A 302 -9.78 6.07 -15.98
C THR A 302 -8.36 6.62 -15.87
N ARG A 303 -8.06 7.40 -14.82
CA ARG A 303 -6.71 7.94 -14.56
C ARG A 303 -5.69 6.84 -14.27
N MET A 304 -6.05 5.85 -13.45
CA MET A 304 -5.16 4.73 -13.12
C MET A 304 -4.81 3.91 -14.36
N ILE A 305 -5.80 3.57 -15.18
CA ILE A 305 -5.59 2.80 -16.41
C ILE A 305 -4.77 3.62 -17.42
N ALA A 306 -5.02 4.93 -17.55
CA ALA A 306 -4.18 5.79 -18.37
C ALA A 306 -2.71 5.76 -17.90
N ALA A 307 -2.48 5.91 -16.59
CA ALA A 307 -1.12 5.86 -16.03
C ALA A 307 -0.44 4.51 -16.30
N LEU A 308 -1.14 3.38 -16.17
CA LEU A 308 -0.63 2.04 -16.51
C LEU A 308 -0.32 1.85 -17.99
N ASN A 309 -0.84 2.68 -18.90
CA ASN A 309 -0.52 2.63 -20.33
C ASN A 309 0.44 3.74 -20.78
N SER A 310 0.77 4.67 -19.89
CA SER A 310 1.74 5.73 -20.14
C SER A 310 3.19 5.23 -20.03
N GLY A 311 4.10 5.89 -20.76
CA GLY A 311 5.54 5.68 -20.61
C GLY A 311 6.12 6.25 -19.31
N THR A 312 5.37 7.11 -18.62
CA THR A 312 5.79 7.76 -17.37
C THR A 312 6.10 6.72 -16.31
N ALA A 313 7.28 6.82 -15.71
CA ALA A 313 7.81 5.85 -14.75
C ALA A 313 7.80 4.39 -15.23
N GLN A 314 7.77 4.16 -16.56
CA GLN A 314 7.75 2.84 -17.19
C GLN A 314 6.54 1.96 -16.79
N ARG A 315 5.41 2.57 -16.39
CA ARG A 315 4.22 1.84 -15.95
C ARG A 315 3.66 0.92 -17.04
N ASN A 316 3.73 1.34 -18.31
CA ASN A 316 3.34 0.52 -19.46
C ASN A 316 4.17 -0.76 -19.70
N GLN A 317 5.26 -0.96 -18.97
CA GLN A 317 6.06 -2.19 -19.09
C GLN A 317 5.54 -3.32 -18.21
N LEU A 318 4.83 -3.00 -17.12
CA LEU A 318 4.49 -3.92 -16.05
C LEU A 318 3.56 -5.06 -16.49
N HIS A 319 2.56 -4.74 -17.31
CA HIS A 319 1.51 -5.66 -17.73
C HIS A 319 1.77 -6.30 -19.11
N THR A 320 2.93 -6.00 -19.73
CA THR A 320 3.27 -6.60 -21.03
C THR A 320 3.42 -8.11 -20.91
N ALA A 321 3.01 -8.87 -21.94
CA ALA A 321 3.15 -10.33 -21.95
C ALA A 321 4.59 -10.79 -21.70
N ALA A 322 5.57 -10.07 -22.27
CA ALA A 322 6.99 -10.35 -22.05
C ALA A 322 7.40 -10.16 -20.58
N ASN A 323 6.90 -9.12 -19.91
CA ASN A 323 7.19 -8.91 -18.49
C ASN A 323 6.49 -9.94 -17.59
N LEU A 324 5.24 -10.29 -17.89
CA LEU A 324 4.51 -11.30 -17.12
C LEU A 324 5.21 -12.67 -17.17
N ILE A 325 5.75 -13.06 -18.34
CA ILE A 325 6.60 -14.25 -18.48
C ILE A 325 7.91 -14.09 -17.68
N ALA A 326 8.59 -12.95 -17.81
CA ALA A 326 9.87 -12.72 -17.16
C ALA A 326 9.78 -12.72 -15.62
N THR A 327 8.64 -12.33 -15.06
CA THR A 327 8.36 -12.28 -13.62
C THR A 327 7.61 -13.51 -13.10
N GLY A 328 7.14 -14.38 -14.01
CA GLY A 328 6.30 -15.54 -13.71
C GLY A 328 4.90 -15.17 -13.18
N ALA A 329 4.45 -13.93 -13.35
CA ALA A 329 3.14 -13.48 -12.90
C ALA A 329 1.98 -14.12 -13.69
N ASN A 330 2.24 -14.65 -14.90
CA ASN A 330 1.28 -15.44 -15.67
C ASN A 330 1.43 -16.96 -15.49
N ASP A 331 2.43 -17.42 -14.74
CA ASP A 331 2.62 -18.86 -14.51
C ASP A 331 1.48 -19.41 -13.67
N ALA A 332 1.07 -20.65 -13.95
CA ALA A 332 0.19 -21.39 -13.04
C ALA A 332 0.84 -21.51 -11.63
N PRO A 333 0.06 -21.65 -10.55
CA PRO A 333 0.60 -21.91 -9.22
C PRO A 333 1.25 -23.30 -9.16
N THR A 334 2.48 -23.40 -9.66
CA THR A 334 3.29 -24.62 -9.66
C THR A 334 4.41 -24.42 -8.66
N LEU A 335 4.49 -25.32 -7.66
CA LEU A 335 5.59 -25.37 -6.69
C LEU A 335 6.91 -25.36 -7.44
N CYS A 336 7.70 -24.29 -7.28
CA CYS A 336 9.02 -24.23 -7.90
C CYS A 336 10.05 -24.97 -7.04
N GLN A 337 10.08 -24.70 -5.75
CA GLN A 337 11.03 -25.32 -4.83
C GLN A 337 10.40 -25.50 -3.46
N ALA A 338 10.53 -26.71 -2.92
CA ALA A 338 10.19 -27.00 -1.54
C ALA A 338 11.31 -26.52 -0.60
N ALA A 339 10.97 -25.78 0.46
CA ALA A 339 11.92 -25.33 1.46
C ALA A 339 11.22 -25.21 2.82
N PHE A 340 11.93 -25.53 3.91
CA PHE A 340 11.36 -25.54 5.25
C PHE A 340 12.38 -25.03 6.27
N GLY A 341 11.92 -24.20 7.20
CA GLY A 341 12.62 -23.84 8.43
C GLY A 341 12.21 -24.75 9.58
N SER A 342 13.07 -24.86 10.60
CA SER A 342 12.78 -25.60 11.83
C SER A 342 13.09 -24.72 13.03
N SER A 343 12.26 -24.74 14.06
CA SER A 343 12.50 -24.01 15.31
C SER A 343 13.77 -24.45 16.04
N ALA A 344 14.22 -25.69 15.83
CA ALA A 344 15.48 -26.22 16.36
C ALA A 344 16.04 -27.30 15.42
N ARG A 345 17.37 -27.39 15.35
CA ARG A 345 18.08 -28.46 14.61
C ARG A 345 18.53 -29.62 15.49
N LEU A 346 18.42 -29.45 16.81
CA LEU A 346 18.74 -30.46 17.82
C LEU A 346 17.70 -30.33 18.93
N VAL A 347 17.05 -31.44 19.29
CA VAL A 347 16.06 -31.50 20.38
C VAL A 347 16.21 -32.80 21.17
N CYS A 348 15.74 -32.81 22.41
CA CYS A 348 15.61 -34.03 23.19
C CYS A 348 14.48 -34.91 22.64
N ALA A 349 14.59 -36.23 22.80
CA ALA A 349 13.54 -37.15 22.40
C ALA A 349 12.22 -36.79 23.10
N GLY A 350 11.14 -36.65 22.32
CA GLY A 350 9.80 -36.25 22.81
C GLY A 350 9.55 -34.74 22.85
N ALA A 351 10.56 -33.89 22.57
CA ALA A 351 10.33 -32.44 22.47
C ALA A 351 9.70 -32.05 21.12
N PRO A 352 8.75 -31.10 21.11
CA PRO A 352 8.12 -30.65 19.87
C PRO A 352 9.10 -29.83 19.01
N ILE A 353 9.03 -30.00 17.69
CA ILE A 353 9.68 -29.14 16.69
C ILE A 353 8.59 -28.50 15.85
N THR A 354 8.69 -27.18 15.64
CA THR A 354 7.83 -26.47 14.71
C THR A 354 8.57 -26.31 13.39
N PHE A 355 7.95 -26.74 12.29
CA PHE A 355 8.43 -26.45 10.95
C PHE A 355 7.70 -25.24 10.39
N THR A 356 8.43 -24.39 9.69
CA THR A 356 7.89 -23.25 8.95
C THR A 356 8.06 -23.55 7.48
N ASP A 357 6.98 -23.49 6.70
CA ASP A 357 7.10 -23.59 5.26
C ASP A 357 7.77 -22.33 4.69
N LEU A 358 8.80 -22.53 3.87
CA LEU A 358 9.55 -21.50 3.16
C LEU A 358 9.55 -21.78 1.64
N SER A 359 8.66 -22.66 1.19
CA SER A 359 8.58 -23.11 -0.20
C SER A 359 8.12 -22.01 -1.14
N PHE A 360 8.55 -22.11 -2.39
CA PHE A 360 8.25 -21.15 -3.43
C PHE A 360 7.10 -21.63 -4.32
N HIS A 361 6.02 -20.84 -4.36
CA HIS A 361 4.79 -21.01 -5.16
C HIS A 361 3.86 -22.15 -4.74
N GLY A 362 2.55 -21.94 -4.92
CA GLY A 362 1.55 -23.02 -5.02
C GLY A 362 1.45 -23.94 -3.79
N VAL A 363 1.94 -23.48 -2.63
CA VAL A 363 1.85 -24.22 -1.38
C VAL A 363 0.38 -24.34 -0.99
N THR A 364 -0.11 -25.57 -0.88
CA THR A 364 -1.42 -25.87 -0.31
C THR A 364 -1.17 -26.59 1.01
N ASN A 365 -1.63 -25.98 2.10
CA ASN A 365 -1.54 -26.56 3.46
C ASN A 365 -2.65 -27.58 3.71
#